data_AF-A0A7K1S478-F1
#
_entry.id   AF-A0A7K1S478-F1
#
_cell.length_a   1.000
_cell.length_b   1.000
_cell.length_c   1.000
_cell.angle_alpha   90.00
_cell.angle_beta   90.00
_cell.angle_gamma   90.00
#
_symmetry.space_group_name_H-M   'P 1'
#
loop_
_entity.id
_entity.type
_entity.pdbx_description
1 polymer ?
#
loop_
_entity_poly.entity_id
_entity_poly.type
_entity_poly.pdbx_seq_one_letter_code
_entity_poly.pdbx_strand_id
1 'polypeptide(L)'
;MKTRVIFASLILGLGLATTQATAATTTNTDDSPAANKPASTMLVNGSEKLFASYAEQNIAKFVNTTNWQNFMSVVSLYNQNPVAVLAISPADRAKFNEAATQLTNKLAKHKDANANRWMNQADHTSRMINFIWSTDQPTSEVPEIQ
;
A
#
# COMPACT_ATOMS: atom_id res chain seq x y z
N MET A 1 -43.68 2.24 32.91
CA MET A 1 -42.29 2.75 32.84
C MET A 1 -41.75 2.47 31.44
N LYS A 2 -41.24 3.49 30.72
CA LYS A 2 -40.83 3.41 29.31
C LYS A 2 -39.32 3.12 29.26
N THR A 3 -38.93 1.88 28.97
CA THR A 3 -37.52 1.46 28.90
C THR A 3 -36.89 2.01 27.63
N ARG A 4 -35.82 2.80 27.77
CA ARG A 4 -34.97 3.21 26.64
C ARG A 4 -33.81 2.24 26.56
N VAL A 5 -33.70 1.54 25.44
CA VAL A 5 -32.55 0.67 25.12
C VAL A 5 -31.49 1.54 24.46
N ILE A 6 -30.31 1.63 25.07
CA ILE A 6 -29.14 2.33 24.52
C ILE A 6 -28.29 1.27 23.82
N PHE A 7 -28.14 1.38 22.50
CA PHE A 7 -27.16 0.59 21.75
C PHE A 7 -25.79 1.23 21.95
N ALA A 8 -24.97 0.63 22.82
CA ALA A 8 -23.56 0.97 22.92
C ALA A 8 -22.81 0.28 21.78
N SER A 9 -22.41 1.04 20.76
CA SER A 9 -21.46 0.60 19.76
C SER A 9 -20.07 0.53 20.39
N LEU A 10 -19.55 -0.69 20.53
CA LEU A 10 -18.19 -0.97 20.98
C LEU A 10 -17.23 -0.58 19.84
N ILE A 11 -16.71 0.65 19.85
CA ILE A 11 -15.58 1.02 18.99
C ILE A 11 -14.35 0.34 19.59
N LEU A 12 -13.93 -0.79 19.01
CA LEU A 12 -12.60 -1.36 19.26
C LEU A 12 -11.57 -0.41 18.64
N GLY A 13 -11.13 0.57 19.42
CA GLY A 13 -9.91 1.30 19.14
C GLY A 13 -8.73 0.37 19.34
N LEU A 14 -8.20 -0.22 18.27
CA LEU A 14 -6.86 -0.77 18.27
C LEU A 14 -5.87 0.39 18.45
N GLY A 15 -5.61 0.74 19.72
CA GLY A 15 -4.54 1.62 20.12
C GLY A 15 -3.20 0.91 19.93
N LEU A 16 -2.64 0.98 18.73
CA LEU A 16 -1.21 0.71 18.52
C LEU A 16 -0.43 1.90 19.08
N ALA A 17 -0.14 1.88 20.38
CA ALA A 17 0.88 2.73 20.96
C ALA A 17 2.25 2.26 20.43
N THR A 18 2.63 2.76 19.25
CA THR A 18 4.00 2.65 18.77
C THR A 18 4.80 3.75 19.46
N THR A 19 5.67 3.36 20.39
CA THR A 19 6.72 4.24 20.89
C THR A 19 7.54 4.69 19.69
N GLN A 20 7.51 5.99 19.39
CA GLN A 20 8.34 6.56 18.35
C GLN A 20 9.80 6.47 18.81
N ALA A 21 10.55 5.52 18.24
CA ALA A 21 11.99 5.63 18.23
C ALA A 21 12.35 6.71 17.22
N THR A 22 12.73 7.89 17.70
CA THR A 22 13.38 8.91 16.88
C THR A 22 14.74 8.36 16.48
N ALA A 23 14.83 7.73 15.30
CA ALA A 23 16.11 7.51 14.67
C ALA A 23 16.69 8.89 14.36
N ALA A 24 17.84 9.22 14.95
CA ALA A 24 18.60 10.40 14.58
C ALA A 24 18.95 10.28 13.10
N THR A 25 18.31 11.07 12.25
CA THR A 25 18.74 11.27 10.88
C THR A 25 20.09 11.95 10.94
N THR A 26 21.16 11.19 10.75
CA THR A 26 22.42 11.76 10.29
C THR A 26 22.12 12.41 8.93
N THR A 27 22.23 13.73 8.87
CA THR A 27 22.23 14.48 7.62
C THR A 27 23.49 14.10 6.85
N ASN A 28 23.46 12.96 6.17
CA ASN A 28 24.36 12.70 5.06
C ASN A 28 23.86 13.58 3.92
N THR A 29 24.46 14.75 3.76
CA THR A 29 24.36 15.51 2.52
C THR A 29 25.12 14.71 1.46
N ASP A 30 24.43 13.77 0.83
CA ASP A 30 24.93 13.03 -0.33
C ASP A 30 24.95 14.00 -1.51
N ASP A 31 26.10 14.63 -1.75
CA ASP A 31 26.36 15.58 -2.85
C ASP A 31 26.51 14.86 -4.22
N SER A 32 25.99 13.63 -4.33
CA SER A 32 25.95 12.88 -5.58
C SER A 32 24.88 13.48 -6.52
N PRO A 33 25.08 13.46 -7.85
CA PRO A 33 24.08 13.88 -8.85
C PRO A 33 22.71 13.16 -8.77
N ALA A 34 22.58 12.18 -7.87
CA ALA A 34 21.37 11.44 -7.55
C ALA A 34 20.39 12.19 -6.63
N ALA A 35 20.78 13.31 -6.00
CA ALA A 35 19.94 14.09 -5.07
C ALA A 35 18.60 14.59 -5.66
N ASN A 36 18.48 14.62 -7.00
CA ASN A 36 17.26 15.03 -7.71
C ASN A 36 16.34 13.86 -8.12
N LYS A 37 16.66 12.61 -7.78
CA LYS A 37 15.78 11.47 -8.05
C LYS A 37 14.88 11.20 -6.85
N PRO A 38 13.57 10.92 -7.05
CA PRO A 38 12.70 10.55 -5.94
C PRO A 38 13.30 9.35 -5.20
N ALA A 39 13.30 9.41 -3.86
CA ALA A 39 14.03 8.50 -2.97
C ALA A 39 13.73 7.00 -3.17
N SER A 40 12.67 6.66 -3.89
CA SER A 40 12.42 5.30 -4.39
C SER A 40 11.49 5.32 -5.60
N THR A 41 11.63 4.32 -6.46
CA THR A 41 10.71 4.04 -7.58
C THR A 41 9.43 3.31 -7.12
N MET A 42 9.39 2.88 -5.85
CA MET A 42 8.31 2.12 -5.22
C MET A 42 7.88 2.77 -3.89
N LEU A 43 6.71 2.36 -3.38
CA LEU A 43 6.17 2.73 -2.06
C LEU A 43 6.85 1.92 -0.93
N VAL A 44 8.17 2.06 -0.79
CA VAL A 44 9.00 1.38 0.23
C VAL A 44 9.75 2.40 1.09
N ASN A 45 10.38 1.95 2.18
CA ASN A 45 11.26 2.75 3.03
C ASN A 45 10.63 4.06 3.55
N GLY A 46 9.35 4.04 3.93
CA GLY A 46 8.62 5.18 4.47
C GLY A 46 7.91 6.05 3.43
N SER A 47 8.16 5.82 2.13
CA SER A 47 7.43 6.54 1.07
C SER A 47 5.95 6.18 1.02
N GLU A 48 5.55 5.02 1.54
CA GLU A 48 4.14 4.63 1.72
C GLU A 48 3.41 5.55 2.70
N LYS A 49 4.09 6.07 3.72
CA LYS A 49 3.51 7.02 4.70
C LYS A 49 3.35 8.41 4.10
N LEU A 50 4.35 8.86 3.33
CA LEU A 50 4.28 10.12 2.58
C LEU A 50 3.18 10.07 1.52
N PHE A 51 3.01 8.92 0.87
CA PHE A 51 1.92 8.67 -0.05
C PHE A 51 0.56 8.74 0.66
N ALA A 52 0.42 8.09 1.82
CA ALA A 52 -0.81 8.15 2.61
C ALA A 52 -1.18 9.58 3.00
N SER A 53 -0.21 10.39 3.45
CA SER A 53 -0.45 11.79 3.77
C SER A 53 -0.87 12.62 2.55
N TYR A 54 -0.24 12.41 1.39
CA TYR A 54 -0.71 13.03 0.14
C TYR A 54 -2.14 12.61 -0.20
N ALA A 55 -2.45 11.32 -0.05
CA ALA A 55 -3.76 10.79 -0.37
C ALA A 55 -4.85 11.34 0.55
N GLU A 56 -4.58 11.49 1.84
CA GLU A 56 -5.48 12.12 2.80
C GLU A 56 -5.81 13.56 2.43
N GLN A 57 -4.82 14.31 1.95
CA GLN A 57 -5.01 15.71 1.57
C GLN A 57 -5.75 15.88 0.23
N ASN A 58 -5.46 15.02 -0.74
CA ASN A 58 -5.89 15.24 -2.13
C ASN A 58 -7.05 14.34 -2.56
N ILE A 59 -7.14 13.13 -1.99
CA ILE A 59 -8.14 12.13 -2.32
C ILE A 59 -8.83 11.56 -1.07
N ALA A 60 -9.05 12.39 -0.04
CA ALA A 60 -9.63 12.01 1.26
C ALA A 60 -10.84 11.07 1.19
N LYS A 61 -11.78 11.31 0.25
CA LYS A 61 -12.95 10.45 0.07
C LYS A 61 -12.59 9.02 -0.31
N PHE A 62 -11.52 8.84 -1.09
CA PHE A 62 -11.00 7.52 -1.46
C PHE A 62 -10.30 6.84 -0.28
N VAL A 63 -9.55 7.60 0.53
CA VAL A 63 -8.85 7.07 1.72
C VAL A 63 -9.80 6.38 2.71
N ASN A 64 -11.04 6.86 2.80
CA ASN A 64 -12.07 6.27 3.67
C ASN A 64 -12.78 5.03 3.09
N THR A 65 -12.32 4.51 1.94
CA THR A 65 -12.93 3.35 1.29
C THR A 65 -12.21 2.05 1.65
N THR A 66 -12.92 0.93 1.51
CA THR A 66 -12.32 -0.40 1.62
C THR A 66 -11.23 -0.64 0.57
N ASN A 67 -11.31 0.01 -0.60
CA ASN A 67 -10.28 -0.10 -1.63
C ASN A 67 -8.95 0.50 -1.15
N TRP A 68 -8.96 1.65 -0.49
CA TRP A 68 -7.76 2.18 0.13
C TRP A 68 -7.16 1.22 1.17
N GLN A 69 -8.01 0.65 2.03
CA GLN A 69 -7.58 -0.31 3.04
C GLN A 69 -6.98 -1.58 2.41
N ASN A 70 -7.62 -2.13 1.38
CA ASN A 70 -7.13 -3.30 0.64
C ASN A 70 -5.77 -3.02 -0.01
N PHE A 71 -5.57 -1.83 -0.59
CA PHE A 71 -4.29 -1.45 -1.17
C PHE A 71 -3.20 -1.28 -0.10
N MET A 72 -3.45 -0.44 0.91
CA MET A 72 -2.44 -0.09 1.91
C MET A 72 -2.08 -1.24 2.85
N SER A 73 -3.01 -2.15 3.15
CA SER A 73 -2.73 -3.33 3.98
C SER A 73 -1.70 -4.25 3.32
N VAL A 74 -1.85 -4.53 2.03
CA VAL A 74 -0.91 -5.38 1.27
C VAL A 74 0.43 -4.67 1.06
N VAL A 75 0.42 -3.38 0.72
CA VAL A 75 1.67 -2.59 0.62
C VAL A 75 2.41 -2.55 1.96
N SER A 76 1.68 -2.37 3.06
CA SER A 76 2.27 -2.38 4.40
C SER A 76 2.85 -3.75 4.76
N LEU A 77 2.13 -4.84 4.43
CA LEU A 77 2.63 -6.19 4.63
C LEU A 77 3.91 -6.44 3.84
N TYR A 78 3.93 -6.05 2.56
CA TYR A 78 5.10 -6.14 1.70
C TYR A 78 6.30 -5.39 2.28
N ASN A 79 6.10 -4.17 2.77
CA ASN A 79 7.17 -3.37 3.37
C ASN A 79 7.69 -3.92 4.70
N GLN A 80 6.84 -4.59 5.47
CA GLN A 80 7.23 -5.21 6.75
C GLN A 80 7.95 -6.54 6.53
N ASN A 81 7.41 -7.37 5.64
CA ASN A 81 7.98 -8.67 5.27
C ASN A 81 7.55 -9.02 3.83
N PRO A 82 8.42 -8.82 2.83
CA PRO A 82 8.07 -9.08 1.43
C PRO A 82 7.57 -10.49 1.15
N VAL A 83 8.07 -11.51 1.86
CA VAL A 83 7.68 -12.91 1.66
C VAL A 83 6.28 -13.19 2.21
N ALA A 84 5.81 -12.43 3.20
CA ALA A 84 4.50 -12.64 3.81
C ALA A 84 3.34 -12.40 2.84
N VAL A 85 3.56 -11.68 1.74
CA VAL A 85 2.53 -11.49 0.70
C VAL A 85 2.14 -12.80 0.02
N LEU A 86 3.00 -13.82 0.04
CA LEU A 86 2.69 -15.15 -0.51
C LEU A 86 1.51 -15.82 0.21
N ALA A 87 1.34 -15.54 1.50
CA ALA A 87 0.24 -16.10 2.29
C ALA A 87 -1.13 -15.46 1.99
N ILE A 88 -1.19 -14.40 1.17
CA ILE A 88 -2.45 -13.73 0.82
C ILE A 88 -3.28 -14.65 -0.10
N SER A 89 -4.55 -14.83 0.25
CA SER A 89 -5.49 -15.66 -0.51
C SER A 89 -5.74 -15.12 -1.93
N PRO A 90 -6.03 -15.97 -2.93
CA PRO A 90 -6.36 -15.49 -4.28
C PRO A 90 -7.48 -14.43 -4.33
N ALA A 91 -8.48 -14.56 -3.46
CA ALA A 91 -9.57 -13.60 -3.35
C ALA A 91 -9.09 -12.22 -2.86
N ASP A 92 -8.17 -12.19 -1.89
CA ASP A 92 -7.62 -10.94 -1.37
C ASP A 92 -6.56 -10.34 -2.32
N ARG A 93 -5.82 -11.18 -3.06
CA ARG A 93 -4.97 -10.73 -4.19
C ARG A 93 -5.82 -10.00 -5.25
N ALA A 94 -7.01 -10.51 -5.56
CA ALA A 94 -7.93 -9.85 -6.50
C ALA A 94 -8.44 -8.49 -5.98
N LYS A 95 -8.82 -8.41 -4.69
CA LYS A 95 -9.23 -7.14 -4.05
C LYS A 95 -8.11 -6.10 -4.07
N PHE A 96 -6.86 -6.52 -3.85
CA PHE A 96 -5.69 -5.65 -3.96
C PHE A 96 -5.54 -5.08 -5.38
N ASN A 97 -5.64 -5.94 -6.40
CA ASN A 97 -5.49 -5.52 -7.79
C ASN A 97 -6.62 -4.59 -8.27
N GLU A 98 -7.85 -4.86 -7.84
CA GLU A 98 -8.97 -3.95 -8.06
C GLU A 98 -8.70 -2.59 -7.39
N ALA A 99 -8.29 -2.60 -6.12
CA ALA A 99 -7.96 -1.39 -5.38
C ALA A 99 -6.84 -0.57 -6.03
N ALA A 100 -5.78 -1.23 -6.52
CA ALA A 100 -4.68 -0.58 -7.24
C ALA A 100 -5.17 0.10 -8.54
N THR A 101 -6.08 -0.55 -9.27
CA THR A 101 -6.71 0.01 -10.47
C THR A 101 -7.56 1.24 -10.13
N GLN A 102 -8.40 1.15 -9.09
CA GLN A 102 -9.24 2.27 -8.67
C GLN A 102 -8.41 3.45 -8.15
N LEU A 103 -7.32 3.18 -7.40
CA LEU A 103 -6.39 4.19 -6.94
C LEU A 103 -5.73 4.92 -8.11
N THR A 104 -5.24 4.17 -9.11
CA THR A 104 -4.65 4.72 -10.34
C THR A 104 -5.64 5.64 -11.06
N ASN A 105 -6.88 5.17 -11.25
CA ASN A 105 -7.96 5.97 -11.84
C ASN A 105 -8.28 7.23 -11.03
N LYS A 106 -8.11 7.17 -9.70
CA LYS A 106 -8.33 8.33 -8.84
C LYS A 106 -7.20 9.35 -8.98
N LEU A 107 -5.95 8.91 -8.92
CA LEU A 107 -4.77 9.78 -9.07
C LEU A 107 -4.67 10.42 -10.46
N ALA A 108 -5.01 9.68 -11.51
CA ALA A 108 -5.01 10.19 -12.89
C ALA A 108 -5.92 11.42 -13.09
N LYS A 109 -6.95 11.60 -12.24
CA LYS A 109 -7.85 12.77 -12.30
C LYS A 109 -7.22 14.07 -11.78
N HIS A 110 -6.19 14.00 -10.94
CA HIS A 110 -5.59 15.17 -10.31
C HIS A 110 -4.57 15.89 -11.20
N LYS A 111 -4.00 15.20 -12.20
CA LYS A 111 -3.11 15.74 -13.26
C LYS A 111 -1.91 16.57 -12.76
N ASP A 112 -1.60 16.57 -11.47
CA ASP A 112 -0.44 17.25 -10.92
C ASP A 112 0.80 16.33 -10.88
N ALA A 113 1.99 16.93 -10.79
CA ALA A 113 3.25 16.19 -10.82
C ALA A 113 3.39 15.20 -9.65
N ASN A 114 2.83 15.51 -8.48
CA ASN A 114 2.84 14.61 -7.34
C ASN A 114 1.87 13.44 -7.54
N ALA A 115 0.65 13.69 -8.05
CA ALA A 115 -0.29 12.63 -8.42
C ALA A 115 0.35 11.64 -9.38
N ASN A 116 1.02 12.14 -10.43
CA ASN A 116 1.69 11.30 -11.41
C ASN A 116 2.84 10.50 -10.78
N ARG A 117 3.65 11.14 -9.91
CA ARG A 117 4.72 10.44 -9.18
C ARG A 117 4.16 9.30 -8.33
N TRP A 118 3.14 9.58 -7.52
CA TRP A 118 2.54 8.60 -6.63
C TRP A 118 1.84 7.48 -7.40
N MET A 119 1.20 7.80 -8.51
CA MET A 119 0.59 6.81 -9.40
C MET A 119 1.64 5.83 -9.93
N ASN A 120 2.79 6.33 -10.41
CA ASN A 120 3.87 5.49 -10.91
C ASN A 120 4.49 4.61 -9.80
N GLN A 121 4.69 5.17 -8.61
CA GLN A 121 5.21 4.40 -7.47
C GLN A 121 4.23 3.32 -7.00
N ALA A 122 2.93 3.63 -6.94
CA ALA A 122 1.89 2.67 -6.60
C ALA A 122 1.79 1.55 -7.64
N ASP A 123 1.86 1.88 -8.94
CA ASP A 123 1.85 0.91 -10.04
C ASP A 123 3.06 -0.03 -9.97
N HIS A 124 4.28 0.51 -9.85
CA HIS A 124 5.49 -0.30 -9.72
C HIS A 124 5.47 -1.22 -8.50
N THR A 125 4.97 -0.72 -7.37
CA THR A 125 4.83 -1.54 -6.14
C THR A 125 3.86 -2.69 -6.37
N SER A 126 2.71 -2.40 -6.98
CA SER A 126 1.69 -3.41 -7.30
C SER A 126 2.22 -4.47 -8.26
N ARG A 127 2.97 -4.07 -9.29
CA ARG A 127 3.62 -4.98 -10.24
C ARG A 127 4.63 -5.90 -9.56
N MET A 128 5.44 -5.37 -8.64
CA MET A 128 6.40 -6.19 -7.90
C MET A 128 5.71 -7.23 -7.02
N ILE A 129 4.66 -6.84 -6.30
CA ILE A 129 3.87 -7.78 -5.48
C ILE A 129 3.21 -8.85 -6.35
N ASN A 130 2.62 -8.45 -7.49
CA ASN A 130 2.04 -9.39 -8.45
C ASN A 130 3.08 -10.34 -9.06
N PHE A 131 4.29 -9.86 -9.30
CA PHE A 131 5.40 -10.69 -9.77
C PHE A 131 5.72 -11.80 -8.75
N ILE A 132 5.83 -11.46 -7.46
CA ILE A 132 6.04 -12.43 -6.39
C ILE A 132 4.94 -13.51 -6.37
N TRP A 133 3.67 -13.12 -6.55
CA TRP A 133 2.56 -14.06 -6.64
C TRP A 133 2.58 -14.94 -7.89
N SER A 134 3.12 -14.44 -9.00
CA SER A 134 3.26 -15.21 -10.24
C SER A 134 4.36 -16.27 -10.15
N THR A 135 5.42 -16.01 -9.36
CA THR A 135 6.52 -16.96 -9.14
C THR A 135 6.18 -18.07 -8.14
N ASP A 136 5.13 -17.89 -7.35
CA ASP A 136 4.63 -18.83 -6.34
C ASP A 136 3.65 -19.87 -6.92
N GLN A 137 3.31 -19.77 -8.21
CA GLN A 137 2.52 -20.81 -8.86
C GLN A 137 3.39 -22.04 -9.06
N PRO A 138 2.94 -23.26 -8.66
CA PRO A 138 3.64 -24.48 -9.00
C PRO A 138 3.83 -24.49 -10.51
N THR A 139 5.08 -24.60 -10.96
CA THR A 139 5.40 -24.72 -12.37
C THR A 139 4.63 -25.93 -12.88
N SER A 140 3.56 -25.72 -13.65
CA SER A 140 2.75 -26.81 -14.20
C SER A 140 3.71 -27.83 -14.81
N GLU A 141 3.69 -29.04 -14.25
CA GLU A 141 4.46 -30.17 -14.79
C GLU A 141 4.18 -30.24 -16.29
N VAL A 142 5.24 -30.09 -17.08
CA VAL A 142 5.20 -30.33 -18.52
C VAL A 142 4.68 -31.76 -18.68
N PRO A 143 3.55 -31.99 -19.37
CA PRO A 143 3.06 -33.34 -19.53
C PRO A 143 4.12 -34.15 -20.28
N GLU A 144 4.67 -35.17 -19.61
CA GLU A 144 5.50 -36.18 -20.27
C GLU A 144 4.68 -36.77 -21.42
N ILE A 145 5.11 -36.46 -22.64
CA ILE A 145 4.53 -37.03 -23.85
C ILE A 145 5.01 -38.49 -23.88
N GLN A 146 4.09 -39.42 -23.64
CA GLN A 146 4.28 -40.87 -23.84
C GLN A 146 4.44 -41.20 -25.33
#